data_AF-A0A820JQN7-F1
#
_entry.id   AF-A0A820JQN7-F1
#
_cell.length_a   1.000
_cell.length_b   1.000
_cell.length_c   1.000
_cell.angle_alpha   90.00
_cell.angle_beta   90.00
_cell.angle_gamma   90.00
#
_symmetry.space_group_name_H-M   'P 1'
#
loop_
_entity.id
_entity.type
_entity.pdbx_description
1 polymer ?
#
loop_
_entity_poly.entity_id
_entity_poly.type
_entity_poly.pdbx_seq_one_letter_code
_entity_poly.pdbx_strand_id
1 'polypeptide(L)'
;LNILIHEKTKEKYEGCHRVAAVIVPGMIRVCANLSPETLSYWGACFKFAMEDLDPRRMYRLIEFIRTLINNKTIVNTFLETSRWFLVLKLTIFEWCIPALWCAINEYAKEILDHPYKVVREYIAK
;
A
#
# COMPACT_ATOMS: atom_id res chain seq x y z
N LEU A 1 -18.43 30.29 16.18
CA LEU A 1 -18.53 29.07 15.34
C LEU A 1 -17.18 28.63 14.75
N ASN A 2 -16.42 29.50 14.06
CA ASN A 2 -15.16 29.12 13.39
C ASN A 2 -14.07 28.56 14.33
N ILE A 3 -13.95 29.05 15.56
CA ILE A 3 -12.95 28.57 16.53
C ILE A 3 -13.26 27.13 16.97
N LEU A 4 -14.52 26.84 17.31
CA LEU A 4 -14.99 25.51 17.68
C LEU A 4 -14.86 24.48 16.54
N ILE A 5 -15.05 24.93 15.28
CA ILE A 5 -14.82 24.08 14.10
C ILE A 5 -13.32 23.81 13.93
N HIS A 6 -12.45 24.80 14.12
CA HIS A 6 -11.01 24.63 14.03
C HIS A 6 -10.45 23.72 15.14
N GLU A 7 -10.98 23.82 16.34
CA GLU A 7 -10.53 23.04 17.50
C GLU A 7 -10.96 21.56 17.36
N LYS A 8 -12.21 21.30 16.97
CA LYS A 8 -12.69 19.94 16.67
C LYS A 8 -11.96 19.30 15.48
N THR A 9 -11.64 20.09 14.45
CA THR A 9 -10.86 19.58 13.32
C THR A 9 -9.44 19.25 13.76
N LYS A 10 -8.79 20.11 14.56
CA LYS A 10 -7.45 19.86 15.10
C LYS A 10 -7.40 18.59 15.97
N GLU A 11 -8.35 18.40 16.89
CA GLU A 11 -8.44 17.21 17.73
C GLU A 11 -8.63 15.93 16.90
N LYS A 12 -9.53 15.97 15.90
CA LYS A 12 -9.70 14.88 14.93
C LYS A 12 -8.41 14.62 14.14
N TYR A 13 -7.72 15.67 13.69
CA TYR A 13 -6.46 15.56 12.95
C TYR A 13 -5.36 14.91 13.79
N GLU A 14 -5.20 15.29 15.06
CA GLU A 14 -4.22 14.72 15.99
C GLU A 14 -4.56 13.27 16.36
N GLY A 15 -5.84 12.95 16.55
CA GLY A 15 -6.30 11.57 16.77
C GLY A 15 -5.94 10.67 15.59
N CYS A 16 -6.29 11.06 14.38
CA CYS A 16 -5.99 10.29 13.17
C CYS A 16 -4.47 10.17 12.90
N HIS A 17 -3.65 11.14 13.33
CA HIS A 17 -2.19 11.05 13.20
C HIS A 17 -1.60 10.01 14.15
N ARG A 18 -2.08 9.98 15.40
CA ARG A 18 -1.70 8.96 16.39
C ARG A 18 -2.08 7.55 15.94
N VAL A 19 -3.28 7.38 15.38
CA VAL A 19 -3.75 6.08 14.87
C VAL A 19 -2.86 5.59 13.73
N ALA A 20 -2.56 6.43 12.74
CA ALA A 20 -1.68 6.07 11.63
C ALA A 20 -0.26 5.68 12.12
N ALA A 21 0.29 6.41 13.08
CA ALA A 21 1.61 6.12 13.66
C ALA A 21 1.67 4.73 14.33
N VAL A 22 0.56 4.25 14.90
CA VAL A 22 0.48 2.92 15.54
C VAL A 22 0.24 1.81 14.51
N ILE A 23 -0.65 2.03 13.55
CA ILE A 23 -1.07 1.00 12.59
C ILE A 23 0.00 0.72 11.54
N VAL A 24 0.65 1.77 11.00
CA VAL A 24 1.60 1.65 9.89
C VAL A 24 2.74 0.66 10.18
N PRO A 25 3.43 0.70 11.34
CA PRO A 25 4.46 -0.30 11.67
C PRO A 25 3.92 -1.74 11.70
N GLY A 26 2.67 -1.93 12.17
CA GLY A 26 2.01 -3.23 12.17
C GLY A 26 1.77 -3.74 10.75
N MET A 27 1.25 -2.89 9.87
CA MET A 27 1.03 -3.23 8.46
C MET A 27 2.33 -3.61 7.75
N ILE A 28 3.42 -2.87 8.00
CA ILE A 28 4.74 -3.19 7.44
C ILE A 28 5.23 -4.57 7.89
N ARG A 29 5.11 -4.88 9.19
CA ARG A 29 5.48 -6.21 9.72
C ARG A 29 4.66 -7.33 9.10
N VAL A 30 3.36 -7.11 8.91
CA VAL A 30 2.48 -8.08 8.24
C VAL A 30 2.91 -8.27 6.80
N CYS A 31 3.15 -7.19 6.04
CA CYS A 31 3.59 -7.28 4.65
C CYS A 31 4.88 -8.08 4.48
N ALA A 32 5.81 -7.97 5.43
CA ALA A 32 7.07 -8.70 5.43
C ALA A 32 6.91 -10.22 5.70
N ASN A 33 5.79 -10.65 6.28
CA ASN A 33 5.54 -12.02 6.72
C ASN A 33 4.27 -12.62 6.09
N LEU A 34 3.90 -12.18 4.89
CA LEU A 34 2.72 -12.69 4.20
C LEU A 34 2.89 -14.15 3.80
N SER A 35 1.83 -14.93 4.01
CA SER A 35 1.69 -16.30 3.53
C SER A 35 0.49 -16.41 2.57
N PRO A 36 0.42 -17.44 1.72
CA PRO A 36 -0.71 -17.65 0.81
C PRO A 36 -2.07 -17.65 1.53
N GLU A 37 -2.12 -18.25 2.71
CA GLU A 37 -3.33 -18.40 3.53
C GLU A 37 -3.79 -17.07 4.13
N THR A 38 -2.85 -16.17 4.42
CA THR A 38 -3.10 -14.92 5.13
C THR A 38 -3.25 -13.72 4.19
N LEU A 39 -2.81 -13.83 2.93
CA LEU A 39 -2.77 -12.75 1.95
C LEU A 39 -4.13 -12.07 1.74
N SER A 40 -5.19 -12.87 1.55
CA SER A 40 -6.54 -12.34 1.30
C SER A 40 -7.08 -11.57 2.51
N TYR A 41 -6.93 -12.14 3.71
CA TYR A 41 -7.37 -11.52 4.96
C TYR A 41 -6.67 -10.19 5.21
N TRP A 42 -5.35 -10.16 5.11
CA TRP A 42 -4.59 -8.92 5.29
C TRP A 42 -4.88 -7.89 4.19
N GLY A 43 -5.13 -8.34 2.96
CA GLY A 43 -5.56 -7.46 1.88
C GLY A 43 -6.87 -6.74 2.16
N ALA A 44 -7.86 -7.44 2.73
CA ALA A 44 -9.11 -6.83 3.15
C ALA A 44 -8.90 -5.86 4.32
N CYS A 45 -8.16 -6.29 5.36
CA CYS A 45 -7.83 -5.44 6.50
C CYS A 45 -7.12 -4.15 6.09
N PHE A 46 -6.19 -4.21 5.13
CA PHE A 46 -5.49 -3.03 4.64
C PHE A 46 -6.42 -2.09 3.90
N LYS A 47 -7.33 -2.60 3.07
CA LYS A 47 -8.32 -1.76 2.39
C LYS A 47 -9.16 -0.99 3.41
N PHE A 48 -9.72 -1.67 4.40
CA PHE A 48 -10.52 -1.03 5.46
C PHE A 48 -9.72 -0.04 6.30
N ALA A 49 -8.48 -0.39 6.66
CA ALA A 49 -7.64 0.49 7.46
C ALA A 49 -7.24 1.78 6.71
N MET A 50 -7.19 1.74 5.37
CA MET A 50 -6.73 2.86 4.55
C MET A 50 -7.86 3.73 3.99
N GLU A 51 -9.11 3.26 3.99
CA GLU A 51 -10.26 3.90 3.32
C GLU A 51 -10.49 5.36 3.74
N ASP A 52 -10.34 5.66 5.03
CA ASP A 52 -10.54 7.01 5.58
C ASP A 52 -9.23 7.75 5.92
N LEU A 53 -8.07 7.20 5.53
CA LEU A 53 -6.77 7.77 5.88
C LEU A 53 -6.20 8.65 4.78
N ASP A 54 -5.59 9.76 5.19
CA ASP A 54 -4.81 10.61 4.30
C ASP A 54 -3.52 9.86 3.85
N PRO A 55 -3.27 9.69 2.54
CA PRO A 55 -2.08 8.99 2.04
C PRO A 55 -0.76 9.58 2.57
N ARG A 56 -0.72 10.89 2.86
CA ARG A 56 0.47 11.56 3.42
C ARG A 56 0.84 11.02 4.80
N ARG A 57 -0.13 10.47 5.54
CA ARG A 57 0.09 9.84 6.84
C ARG A 57 0.54 8.39 6.72
N MET A 58 0.28 7.78 5.56
CA MET A 58 0.67 6.42 5.21
C MET A 58 1.99 6.36 4.44
N TYR A 59 2.72 7.48 4.35
CA TYR A 59 3.92 7.60 3.53
C TYR A 59 4.96 6.51 3.79
N ARG A 60 5.13 6.06 5.05
CA ARG A 60 6.08 4.98 5.37
C ARG A 60 5.64 3.63 4.81
N LEU A 61 4.33 3.35 4.81
CA LEU A 61 3.79 2.13 4.20
C LEU A 61 3.93 2.20 2.67
N ILE A 62 3.59 3.34 2.08
CA ILE A 62 3.73 3.58 0.64
C ILE A 62 5.20 3.41 0.21
N GLU A 63 6.12 4.00 0.95
CA GLU A 63 7.55 3.88 0.69
C GLU A 63 8.04 2.45 0.85
N PHE A 64 7.60 1.75 1.90
CA PHE A 64 7.91 0.34 2.10
C PHE A 64 7.42 -0.51 0.91
N ILE A 65 6.19 -0.32 0.45
CA ILE A 65 5.66 -1.03 -0.72
C ILE A 65 6.47 -0.68 -1.97
N ARG A 66 6.85 0.59 -2.18
CA ARG A 66 7.76 1.00 -3.27
C ARG A 66 9.08 0.24 -3.24
N THR A 67 9.71 0.14 -2.06
CA THR A 67 10.97 -0.60 -1.91
C THR A 67 10.81 -2.11 -2.17
N LEU A 68 9.66 -2.69 -1.82
CA LEU A 68 9.37 -4.10 -2.09
C LEU A 68 9.23 -4.37 -3.59
N ILE A 69 8.56 -3.49 -4.34
CA ILE A 69 8.37 -3.64 -5.79
C ILE A 69 9.72 -3.58 -6.52
N ASN A 70 10.56 -2.62 -6.15
CA ASN A 70 11.87 -2.42 -6.79
C ASN A 70 12.90 -3.49 -6.44
N ASN A 71 12.59 -4.39 -5.51
CA ASN A 71 13.50 -5.45 -5.12
C ASN A 71 13.47 -6.62 -6.12
N LYS A 72 14.37 -6.55 -7.11
CA LYS A 72 14.57 -7.53 -8.19
C LYS A 72 15.22 -8.85 -7.76
N THR A 73 15.64 -9.00 -6.50
CA THR A 73 16.35 -10.23 -6.06
C THR A 73 15.41 -11.37 -5.64
N ILE A 74 14.10 -11.16 -5.68
CA ILE A 74 13.12 -12.17 -5.29
C ILE A 74 12.84 -13.05 -6.51
N VAL A 75 13.13 -14.35 -6.39
CA VAL A 75 12.88 -15.35 -7.44
C VAL A 75 11.56 -16.12 -7.20
N ASN A 76 10.91 -15.87 -6.05
CA ASN A 76 9.71 -16.61 -5.67
C ASN A 76 8.45 -15.96 -6.25
N THR A 77 7.75 -16.68 -7.12
CA THR A 77 6.51 -16.27 -7.78
C THR A 77 5.44 -15.79 -6.80
N PHE A 78 5.31 -16.44 -5.63
CA PHE A 78 4.34 -16.02 -4.62
C PHE A 78 4.69 -14.63 -4.05
N LEU A 79 5.96 -14.40 -3.74
CA LEU A 79 6.42 -13.12 -3.22
C LEU A 79 6.28 -11.99 -4.26
N GLU A 80 6.50 -12.28 -5.53
CA GLU A 80 6.23 -11.32 -6.61
C GLU A 80 4.73 -11.01 -6.72
N THR A 81 3.89 -12.04 -6.71
CA THR A 81 2.44 -11.89 -6.82
C THR A 81 1.86 -11.13 -5.61
N SER A 82 2.33 -11.42 -4.41
CA SER A 82 1.85 -10.77 -3.18
C SER A 82 2.21 -9.28 -3.15
N ARG A 83 3.35 -8.87 -3.72
CA ARG A 83 3.70 -7.44 -3.87
C ARG A 83 2.72 -6.70 -4.76
N TRP A 84 2.44 -7.26 -5.93
CA TRP A 84 1.45 -6.67 -6.84
C TRP A 84 0.06 -6.64 -6.20
N PHE A 85 -0.30 -7.68 -5.46
CA PHE A 85 -1.53 -7.67 -4.68
C PHE A 85 -1.58 -6.53 -3.65
N LEU A 86 -0.47 -6.22 -2.96
CA LEU A 86 -0.38 -5.09 -2.03
C LEU A 86 -0.48 -3.74 -2.75
N VAL A 87 0.17 -3.60 -3.91
CA VAL A 87 0.06 -2.42 -4.78
C VAL A 87 -1.39 -2.15 -5.15
N LEU A 88 -2.14 -3.20 -5.54
CA LEU A 88 -3.55 -3.06 -5.85
C LEU A 88 -4.37 -2.54 -4.66
N LYS A 89 -3.95 -2.75 -3.40
CA LYS A 89 -4.63 -2.16 -2.24
C LYS A 89 -4.38 -0.66 -2.09
N LEU A 90 -3.25 -0.16 -2.59
CA LEU A 90 -2.97 1.28 -2.61
C LEU A 90 -3.79 2.05 -3.65
N THR A 91 -4.49 1.36 -4.56
CA THR A 91 -5.42 2.00 -5.52
C THR A 91 -6.53 2.78 -4.82
N ILE A 92 -6.81 2.50 -3.54
CA ILE A 92 -7.75 3.27 -2.72
C ILE A 92 -7.36 4.75 -2.58
N PHE A 93 -6.06 5.06 -2.69
CA PHE A 93 -5.58 6.43 -2.65
C PHE A 93 -5.67 7.12 -4.01
N GLU A 94 -6.01 6.38 -5.07
CA GLU A 94 -6.17 6.88 -6.43
C GLU A 94 -5.04 7.85 -6.83
N TRP A 95 -5.35 8.95 -7.50
CA TRP A 95 -4.41 9.97 -7.95
C TRP A 95 -3.66 10.72 -6.83
N CYS A 96 -3.96 10.49 -5.55
CA CYS A 96 -3.35 11.22 -4.44
C CYS A 96 -1.87 10.87 -4.19
N ILE A 97 -1.34 9.82 -4.82
CA ILE A 97 0.06 9.36 -4.68
C ILE A 97 0.78 9.24 -6.04
N PRO A 98 0.89 10.33 -6.82
CA PRO A 98 1.32 10.28 -8.21
C PRO A 98 2.75 9.73 -8.39
N ALA A 99 3.65 10.05 -7.47
CA ALA A 99 5.04 9.56 -7.52
C ALA A 99 5.13 8.04 -7.41
N LEU A 100 4.24 7.40 -6.63
CA LEU A 100 4.18 5.95 -6.55
C LEU A 100 3.68 5.35 -7.87
N TRP A 101 2.62 5.90 -8.45
CA TRP A 101 2.07 5.39 -9.71
C TRP A 101 3.04 5.52 -10.88
N CYS A 102 3.82 6.60 -10.93
CA CYS A 102 4.87 6.74 -11.93
C CYS A 102 5.91 5.61 -11.80
N ALA A 103 6.41 5.37 -10.58
CA ALA A 103 7.38 4.30 -10.33
C ALA A 103 6.81 2.91 -10.62
N ILE A 104 5.55 2.65 -10.26
CA ILE A 104 4.85 1.39 -10.57
C ILE A 104 4.72 1.21 -12.08
N ASN A 105 4.34 2.26 -12.81
CA ASN A 105 4.16 2.19 -14.26
C ASN A 105 5.50 1.95 -14.99
N GLU A 106 6.57 2.59 -14.55
CA GLU A 106 7.92 2.34 -15.05
C GLU A 106 8.33 0.88 -14.82
N TYR A 107 8.14 0.37 -13.60
CA TYR A 107 8.46 -1.01 -13.27
C TYR A 107 7.58 -2.02 -14.03
N ALA A 108 6.28 -1.76 -14.14
CA ALA A 108 5.34 -2.61 -14.86
C ALA A 108 5.76 -2.82 -16.32
N LYS A 109 6.24 -1.75 -17.00
CA LYS A 109 6.74 -1.81 -18.38
C LYS A 109 7.93 -2.76 -18.53
N GLU A 110 8.83 -2.80 -17.55
CA GLU A 110 10.00 -3.69 -17.59
C GLU A 110 9.63 -5.17 -17.47
N ILE A 111 8.47 -5.48 -16.88
CA ILE A 111 8.07 -6.85 -16.57
C ILE A 111 6.79 -7.30 -17.29
N LEU A 112 6.39 -6.63 -18.37
CA LEU A 112 5.24 -7.06 -19.18
C LEU A 112 5.43 -8.48 -19.72
N ASP A 113 6.67 -8.85 -20.05
CA ASP A 113 7.05 -10.18 -20.55
C ASP A 113 7.42 -11.17 -19.42
N HIS A 114 6.96 -10.93 -18.18
CA HIS A 114 7.26 -11.80 -17.04
C HIS A 114 6.98 -13.27 -17.34
N PRO A 115 7.83 -14.25 -16.96
CA PRO A 115 7.61 -15.67 -17.29
C PRO A 115 6.29 -16.22 -16.72
N TYR A 116 5.93 -15.83 -15.49
CA TYR A 116 4.73 -16.31 -14.82
C TYR A 116 3.47 -15.55 -15.24
N LYS A 117 2.47 -16.29 -15.76
CA LYS A 117 1.17 -15.75 -16.17
C LYS A 117 0.45 -15.00 -15.05
N VAL A 118 0.47 -15.54 -13.83
CA VAL A 118 -0.22 -14.94 -12.68
C VAL A 118 0.31 -13.53 -12.39
N VAL A 119 1.63 -13.33 -12.47
CA VAL A 119 2.24 -12.01 -12.25
C VAL A 119 1.77 -11.02 -13.32
N ARG A 120 1.72 -11.44 -14.59
CA ARG A 120 1.20 -10.61 -15.70
C ARG A 120 -0.27 -10.22 -15.50
N GLU A 121 -1.10 -11.14 -15.03
CA GLU A 121 -2.53 -10.86 -14.73
C GLU A 121 -2.71 -9.84 -13.60
N TYR A 122 -1.80 -9.80 -12.64
CA TYR A 122 -1.83 -8.81 -11.56
C TYR A 122 -1.36 -7.42 -12.01
N ILE A 123 -0.37 -7.36 -12.90
CA ILE A 123 0.12 -6.09 -13.48
C ILE A 123 -0.93 -5.44 -14.38
N ALA A 124 -1.73 -6.25 -15.08
CA ALA A 124 -2.77 -5.76 -15.99
C ALA A 124 -4.02 -5.21 -15.28
N LYS A 125 -4.15 -5.40 -13.96
CA LYS A 125 -5.25 -4.90 -13.13
C LYS A 125 -4.96 -3.50 -12.59
#